data_AF-A0A9J6DVK3-F1
#
_entry.id   AF-A0A9J6DVK3-F1
#
_cell.length_a   1.000
_cell.length_b   1.000
_cell.length_c   1.000
_cell.angle_alpha   90.00
_cell.angle_beta   90.00
_cell.angle_gamma   90.00
#
_symmetry.space_group_name_H-M   'P 1'
#
loop_
_entity.id
_entity.type
_entity.pdbx_description
1 polymer ?
#
loop_
_entity_poly.entity_id
_entity_poly.type
_entity_poly.pdbx_seq_one_letter_code
_entity_poly.pdbx_strand_id
1 'polypeptide(L)'
;MYEKEGVVAPVHKERHAFENGDYVTFSEVRGMTEINDCPPMEVNVLCPHRFSVKLPEKYGDRGIGGIATEVKIPKKIEFDDATEVVELAEKKNGLLAKPLKEVDREVISLLSCTSSGSLCPMQSVIGSIAAQEVIKVNYRFCCYTNSKSIRYPVCYE
;
A
#
# COMPACT_ATOMS: atom_id res chain seq x y z
N MET A 1 7.02 2.41 -25.00
CA MET A 1 5.69 2.40 -24.32
C MET A 1 5.45 0.98 -23.85
N TYR A 2 4.82 0.76 -22.69
CA TYR A 2 4.57 -0.61 -22.20
C TYR A 2 3.39 -1.20 -22.96
N GLU A 3 3.59 -2.29 -23.70
CA GLU A 3 2.60 -2.73 -24.69
C GLU A 3 2.07 -4.16 -24.46
N LYS A 4 2.68 -4.92 -23.54
CA LYS A 4 2.27 -6.30 -23.23
C LYS A 4 2.12 -6.52 -21.72
N GLU A 5 1.08 -7.26 -21.36
CA GLU A 5 0.85 -7.71 -19.98
C GLU A 5 1.57 -9.04 -19.74
N GLY A 6 2.39 -9.09 -18.70
CA GLY A 6 3.01 -10.31 -18.18
C GLY A 6 2.23 -10.83 -16.97
N VAL A 7 1.86 -12.11 -16.98
CA VAL A 7 1.12 -12.71 -15.86
C VAL A 7 2.09 -13.30 -14.85
N VAL A 8 2.19 -12.64 -13.69
CA VAL A 8 2.71 -12.97 -12.34
C VAL A 8 2.20 -14.28 -11.68
N ALA A 9 2.98 -15.33 -11.41
CA ALA A 9 2.57 -16.49 -10.61
C ALA A 9 3.61 -16.82 -9.52
N PRO A 10 3.22 -16.88 -8.23
CA PRO A 10 4.10 -17.28 -7.14
C PRO A 10 4.32 -18.79 -7.16
N VAL A 11 5.50 -19.19 -6.71
CA VAL A 11 5.86 -20.60 -6.57
C VAL A 11 5.02 -21.23 -5.45
N HIS A 12 4.67 -22.51 -5.61
CA HIS A 12 3.82 -23.27 -4.70
C HIS A 12 2.34 -22.83 -4.60
N LYS A 13 1.84 -22.03 -5.56
CA LYS A 13 0.44 -21.55 -5.55
C LYS A 13 0.07 -20.86 -4.22
N GLU A 14 1.04 -20.20 -3.59
CA GLU A 14 0.75 -19.41 -2.41
C GLU A 14 -0.12 -18.19 -2.79
N ARG A 15 -0.87 -17.67 -1.82
CA ARG A 15 -1.63 -16.45 -2.05
C ARG A 15 -0.69 -15.25 -1.98
N HIS A 16 -0.74 -14.38 -2.97
CA HIS A 16 -0.05 -13.09 -2.86
C HIS A 16 -0.86 -12.15 -1.95
N ALA A 17 -0.17 -11.16 -1.39
CA ALA A 17 -0.78 -10.14 -0.53
C ALA A 17 -1.05 -8.82 -1.26
N PHE A 18 -0.78 -8.76 -2.57
CA PHE A 18 -0.96 -7.56 -3.40
C PHE A 18 -2.44 -7.30 -3.73
N GLU A 19 -2.78 -6.02 -3.83
CA GLU A 19 -4.05 -5.49 -4.28
C GLU A 19 -3.89 -4.70 -5.60
N ASN A 20 -5.02 -4.36 -6.24
CA ASN A 20 -4.99 -3.55 -7.45
C ASN A 20 -4.50 -2.13 -7.14
N GLY A 21 -3.49 -1.67 -7.89
CA GLY A 21 -2.89 -0.35 -7.68
C GLY A 21 -1.68 -0.34 -6.74
N ASP A 22 -1.27 -1.51 -6.24
CA ASP A 22 0.03 -1.67 -5.59
C ASP A 22 1.14 -1.60 -6.64
N TYR A 23 2.32 -1.16 -6.21
CA TYR A 23 3.51 -1.10 -7.05
C TYR A 23 4.53 -2.11 -6.58
N VAL A 24 5.08 -2.88 -7.51
CA VAL A 24 6.09 -3.92 -7.23
C VAL A 24 7.33 -3.72 -8.07
N THR A 25 8.46 -4.11 -7.52
CA THR A 25 9.75 -4.21 -8.21
C THR A 25 10.20 -5.65 -8.20
N PHE A 26 10.84 -6.09 -9.28
CA PHE A 26 11.39 -7.43 -9.38
C PHE A 26 12.90 -7.38 -9.23
N SER A 27 13.47 -8.41 -8.61
CA SER A 27 14.92 -8.62 -8.52
C SER A 27 15.22 -10.09 -8.70
N GLU A 28 16.45 -10.45 -9.08
CA GLU A 28 16.89 -11.85 -9.27
C GLU A 28 16.14 -12.66 -10.35
N VAL A 29 15.41 -12.00 -11.26
CA VAL A 29 14.78 -12.66 -12.41
C VAL A 29 15.86 -13.04 -13.42
N ARG A 30 15.94 -14.32 -13.78
CA ARG A 30 16.85 -14.84 -14.83
C ARG A 30 16.09 -15.01 -16.14
N GLY A 31 16.75 -14.82 -17.28
CA GLY A 31 16.12 -14.88 -18.61
C GLY A 31 15.39 -13.60 -19.02
N MET A 32 14.72 -12.93 -18.08
CA MET A 32 14.14 -11.58 -18.23
C MET A 32 14.85 -10.58 -17.34
N THR A 33 16.18 -10.44 -17.52
CA THR A 33 17.02 -9.60 -16.66
C THR A 33 16.67 -8.12 -16.75
N GLU A 34 16.07 -7.68 -17.86
CA GLU A 34 15.64 -6.30 -18.10
C GLU A 34 14.59 -5.81 -17.09
N ILE A 35 13.86 -6.73 -16.45
CA ILE A 35 12.86 -6.39 -15.43
C ILE A 35 13.51 -6.04 -14.08
N ASN A 36 14.72 -6.55 -13.80
CA ASN A 36 15.37 -6.34 -12.49
C ASN A 36 15.71 -4.86 -12.23
N ASP A 37 16.00 -4.12 -13.29
CA ASP A 37 16.37 -2.69 -13.23
C ASP A 37 15.20 -1.77 -13.63
N CYS A 38 13.98 -2.31 -13.72
CA CYS A 38 12.80 -1.52 -14.05
C CYS A 38 12.27 -0.72 -12.84
N PRO A 39 11.67 0.47 -13.08
CA PRO A 39 10.98 1.22 -12.04
C PRO A 39 9.77 0.42 -11.51
N PRO A 40 9.26 0.76 -10.31
CA PRO A 40 8.10 0.08 -9.74
C PRO A 40 6.91 0.04 -10.71
N MET A 41 6.37 -1.16 -10.90
CA MET A 41 5.31 -1.44 -11.87
C MET A 41 3.99 -1.69 -11.14
N GLU A 42 2.91 -1.19 -11.71
CA GLU A 42 1.56 -1.36 -11.17
C GLU A 42 1.07 -2.81 -11.30
N VAL A 43 0.44 -3.31 -10.24
CA VAL A 43 -0.13 -4.66 -10.15
C VAL A 43 -1.62 -4.65 -10.46
N ASN A 44 -2.02 -5.56 -11.35
CA ASN A 44 -3.41 -5.92 -11.63
C ASN A 44 -3.69 -7.37 -11.18
N VAL A 45 -4.33 -7.55 -10.04
CA VAL A 45 -4.70 -8.85 -9.51
C VAL A 45 -5.78 -9.49 -10.37
N LEU A 46 -5.47 -10.67 -10.92
CA LEU A 46 -6.41 -11.48 -11.69
C LEU A 46 -7.09 -12.53 -10.79
N CYS A 47 -6.31 -13.20 -9.94
CA CYS A 47 -6.80 -14.19 -8.98
C CYS A 47 -5.89 -14.23 -7.74
N PRO A 48 -6.26 -14.87 -6.61
CA PRO A 48 -5.45 -14.89 -5.38
C PRO A 48 -4.02 -15.41 -5.52
N HIS A 49 -3.71 -16.04 -6.65
CA HIS A 49 -2.46 -16.68 -6.98
C HIS A 49 -1.82 -16.11 -8.25
N ARG A 50 -2.44 -15.13 -8.93
CA ARG A 50 -1.88 -14.56 -10.17
C ARG A 50 -2.24 -13.10 -10.31
N PHE A 51 -1.27 -12.32 -10.76
CA PHE A 51 -1.45 -10.90 -11.05
C PHE A 51 -0.77 -10.55 -12.37
N SER A 52 -1.24 -9.54 -13.09
CA SER A 52 -0.59 -9.04 -14.30
C SER A 52 0.22 -7.77 -14.01
N VAL A 53 1.32 -7.61 -14.75
CA VAL A 53 2.20 -6.44 -14.71
C VAL A 53 2.49 -5.98 -16.14
N LYS A 54 2.60 -4.68 -16.35
CA LYS A 54 2.96 -4.07 -17.65
C LYS A 54 4.45 -4.28 -17.93
N LEU A 55 4.79 -5.08 -18.93
CA LEU A 55 6.18 -5.39 -19.29
C LEU A 55 6.76 -4.35 -20.28
N PRO A 56 8.09 -4.13 -20.26
CA PRO A 56 8.77 -3.34 -21.30
C PRO A 56 8.66 -4.03 -22.67
N GLU A 57 9.02 -3.34 -23.75
CA GLU A 57 8.93 -3.87 -25.12
C GLU A 57 9.98 -4.95 -25.43
N LYS A 58 11.13 -4.88 -24.74
CA LYS A 58 12.25 -5.81 -24.87
C LYS A 58 12.25 -6.70 -23.63
N TYR A 59 12.02 -8.00 -23.83
CA TYR A 59 12.17 -9.00 -22.79
C TYR A 59 12.41 -10.38 -23.41
N GLY A 60 13.13 -11.24 -22.68
CA GLY A 60 13.35 -12.63 -23.10
C GLY A 60 12.09 -13.48 -22.97
N ASP A 61 12.00 -14.54 -23.77
CA ASP A 61 10.77 -15.34 -23.94
C ASP A 61 10.21 -15.93 -22.63
N ARG A 62 11.07 -16.26 -21.66
CA ARG A 62 10.66 -16.82 -20.35
C ARG A 62 11.64 -16.41 -19.25
N GLY A 63 11.09 -15.90 -18.15
CA GLY A 63 11.84 -15.55 -16.94
C GLY A 63 11.74 -16.62 -15.87
N ILE A 64 12.86 -17.13 -15.36
CA ILE A 64 12.88 -18.09 -14.25
C ILE A 64 13.64 -17.43 -13.10
N GLY A 65 13.16 -17.59 -11.88
CA GLY A 65 13.68 -16.88 -10.71
C GLY A 65 12.96 -15.56 -10.48
N GLY A 66 13.16 -15.02 -9.28
CA GLY A 66 12.92 -13.61 -9.00
C GLY A 66 12.05 -13.33 -7.80
N ILE A 67 12.40 -12.27 -7.06
CA ILE A 67 11.72 -11.75 -5.88
C ILE A 67 10.90 -10.52 -6.28
N ALA A 68 9.59 -10.58 -6.06
CA ALA A 68 8.71 -9.42 -6.15
C ALA A 68 8.65 -8.71 -4.80
N THR A 69 9.06 -7.44 -4.77
CA THR A 69 9.02 -6.59 -3.57
C THR A 69 8.04 -5.45 -3.77
N GLU A 70 7.09 -5.29 -2.86
CA GLU A 70 6.18 -4.15 -2.83
C GLU A 70 6.96 -2.86 -2.55
N VAL A 71 6.73 -1.83 -3.36
CA VAL A 71 7.31 -0.51 -3.18
C VAL A 71 6.18 0.49 -3.02
N LYS A 72 6.16 1.16 -1.86
CA LYS A 72 5.22 2.26 -1.63
C LYS A 72 5.71 3.51 -2.33
N ILE A 73 5.01 3.91 -3.39
CA ILE A 73 5.29 5.16 -4.09
C ILE A 73 4.75 6.33 -3.27
N PRO A 74 5.53 7.40 -3.07
CA PRO A 74 5.02 8.62 -2.47
C PRO A 74 3.92 9.21 -3.38
N LYS A 75 2.68 9.20 -2.89
CA LYS A 75 1.57 9.88 -3.56
C LYS A 75 1.71 11.38 -3.32
N LYS A 76 1.63 12.18 -4.39
CA LYS A 76 1.48 13.62 -4.26
C LYS A 76 0.11 13.88 -3.65
N ILE A 77 0.09 14.59 -2.53
CA ILE A 77 -1.14 15.05 -1.90
C ILE A 77 -1.56 16.30 -2.70
N GLU A 78 -2.75 16.27 -3.29
CA GLU A 78 -3.32 17.43 -3.97
C GLU A 78 -3.91 18.38 -2.91
N PHE A 79 -3.52 19.65 -2.97
CA PHE A 79 -3.98 20.67 -2.02
C PHE A 79 -5.45 21.08 -2.26
N ASP A 80 -6.00 20.73 -3.42
CA ASP A 80 -7.38 21.01 -3.77
C ASP A 80 -8.34 20.21 -2.88
N ASP A 81 -8.04 18.95 -2.56
CA ASP A 81 -8.79 18.13 -1.59
C ASP A 81 -8.87 18.80 -0.22
N ALA A 82 -7.81 19.49 0.20
CA ALA A 82 -7.79 20.18 1.49
C ALA A 82 -8.79 21.34 1.53
N THR A 83 -9.00 22.03 0.40
CA THR A 83 -10.00 23.11 0.31
C THR A 83 -11.42 22.59 0.39
N GLU A 84 -11.73 21.47 -0.27
CA GLU A 84 -13.06 20.84 -0.19
C GLU A 84 -13.41 20.40 1.24
N VAL A 85 -12.44 19.85 1.98
CA VAL A 85 -12.65 19.42 3.37
C VAL A 85 -12.96 20.61 4.29
N VAL A 86 -12.37 21.78 4.06
CA VAL A 86 -12.67 23.00 4.81
C VAL A 86 -14.12 23.44 4.60
N GLU A 87 -14.60 23.43 3.35
CA GLU A 87 -16.00 23.80 3.02
C GLU A 87 -17.01 22.84 3.68
N LEU A 88 -16.72 21.54 3.65
CA LEU A 88 -17.56 20.52 4.30
C LEU A 88 -17.58 20.69 5.82
N ALA A 89 -16.45 21.07 6.42
CA ALA A 89 -16.34 21.31 7.86
C ALA A 89 -17.17 22.52 8.30
N GLU A 90 -17.14 23.62 7.54
CA GLU A 90 -17.96 24.81 7.80
C GLU A 90 -19.47 24.48 7.72
N LYS A 91 -19.88 23.73 6.69
CA LYS A 91 -21.26 23.26 6.53
C LYS A 91 -21.72 22.38 7.70
N LYS A 92 -20.85 21.52 8.23
CA LYS A 92 -21.13 20.65 9.38
C LYS A 92 -21.21 21.44 10.69
N ASN A 93 -20.38 22.48 10.86
CA ASN A 93 -20.40 23.33 12.05
C ASN A 93 -21.76 24.01 12.24
N GLY A 94 -22.43 24.40 11.14
CA GLY A 94 -23.79 24.96 11.17
C GLY A 94 -24.88 23.97 11.61
N LEU A 95 -24.62 22.66 11.58
CA LEU A 95 -25.58 21.61 11.97
C LEU A 95 -25.41 21.16 13.43
N LEU A 96 -24.35 21.58 14.12
CA LEU A 96 -24.04 21.13 15.48
C LEU A 96 -24.78 21.97 16.52
N ALA A 97 -25.23 21.32 17.60
CA ALA A 97 -25.93 21.96 18.72
C ALA A 97 -25.07 22.98 19.49
N LYS A 98 -23.75 22.93 19.32
CA LYS A 98 -22.79 23.93 19.82
C LYS A 98 -21.86 24.34 18.65
N PRO A 99 -22.19 25.39 17.90
CA PRO A 99 -21.34 25.86 16.82
C PRO A 99 -20.07 26.48 17.40
N LEU A 100 -18.93 26.15 16.81
CA LEU A 100 -17.65 26.81 17.10
C LEU A 100 -17.66 28.20 16.44
N LYS A 101 -17.18 29.21 17.19
CA LYS A 101 -17.12 30.60 16.70
C LYS A 101 -16.17 30.76 15.52
N GLU A 102 -15.08 30.01 15.51
CA GLU A 102 -14.07 30.05 14.45
C GLU A 102 -13.57 28.63 14.19
N VAL A 103 -13.42 28.33 12.90
CA VAL A 103 -12.86 27.08 12.41
C VAL A 103 -11.44 27.38 11.94
N ASP A 104 -10.46 26.76 12.59
CA ASP A 104 -9.06 26.91 12.23
C ASP A 104 -8.75 26.16 10.92
N ARG A 105 -8.47 26.92 9.87
CA ARG A 105 -8.21 26.39 8.52
C ARG A 105 -6.88 25.65 8.45
N GLU A 106 -5.87 26.07 9.21
CA GLU A 106 -4.55 25.43 9.20
C GLU A 106 -4.62 24.04 9.80
N VAL A 107 -5.36 23.88 10.91
CA VAL A 107 -5.55 22.57 11.55
C VAL A 107 -6.34 21.62 10.65
N ILE A 108 -7.39 22.10 9.97
CA ILE A 108 -8.16 21.26 9.06
C ILE A 108 -7.34 20.88 7.83
N SER A 109 -6.55 21.79 7.28
CA SER A 109 -5.64 21.50 6.17
C SER A 109 -4.53 20.52 6.57
N LEU A 110 -3.96 20.69 7.77
CA LEU A 110 -2.97 19.76 8.30
C LEU A 110 -3.60 18.38 8.52
N LEU A 111 -4.82 18.32 9.04
CA LEU A 111 -5.57 17.09 9.24
C LEU A 111 -5.91 16.42 7.91
N SER A 112 -6.39 17.14 6.90
CA SER A 112 -6.71 16.56 5.58
C SER A 112 -5.45 15.99 4.92
N CYS A 113 -4.34 16.71 4.96
CA CYS A 113 -3.05 16.24 4.43
C CYS A 113 -2.48 15.05 5.22
N THR A 114 -2.66 15.03 6.55
CA THR A 114 -2.14 13.96 7.41
C THR A 114 -3.03 12.71 7.37
N SER A 115 -4.32 12.84 7.04
CA SER A 115 -5.28 11.73 7.01
C SER A 115 -4.94 10.66 5.98
N SER A 116 -4.25 11.02 4.89
CA SER A 116 -3.76 10.05 3.89
C SER A 116 -2.43 9.38 4.30
N GLY A 117 -1.82 9.80 5.41
CA GLY A 117 -0.53 9.30 5.86
C GLY A 117 -0.64 7.99 6.66
N SER A 118 -0.12 6.89 6.12
CA SER A 118 0.14 5.66 6.90
C SER A 118 1.50 5.77 7.60
N LEU A 119 1.51 6.28 8.83
CA LEU A 119 2.73 6.43 9.63
C LEU A 119 2.93 5.22 10.54
N CYS A 120 3.84 4.32 10.14
CA CYS A 120 4.17 3.09 10.88
C CYS A 120 4.44 3.33 12.38
N PRO A 121 5.18 4.39 12.80
CA PRO A 121 5.41 4.64 14.23
C PRO A 121 4.11 4.96 15.00
N MET A 122 3.22 5.79 14.44
CA MET A 122 1.95 6.15 15.09
C MET A 122 0.97 4.98 15.15
N GLN A 123 0.89 4.19 14.07
CA GLN A 123 0.07 2.98 14.06
C GLN A 123 0.53 1.98 15.14
N SER A 124 1.85 1.86 15.36
CA SER A 124 2.41 1.04 16.45
C SER A 124 2.04 1.57 17.83
N VAL A 125 2.09 2.90 18.04
CA VAL A 125 1.75 3.50 19.34
C VAL A 125 0.26 3.30 19.65
N ILE A 126 -0.63 3.63 18.72
CA ILE A 126 -2.09 3.45 18.91
C ILE A 126 -2.44 1.96 19.11
N GLY A 127 -1.84 1.07 18.31
CA GLY A 127 -2.02 -0.37 18.47
C GLY A 127 -1.51 -0.89 19.81
N SER A 128 -0.40 -0.36 20.32
CA SER A 128 0.14 -0.73 21.63
C SER A 128 -0.77 -0.28 22.78
N ILE A 129 -1.34 0.92 22.72
CA ILE A 129 -2.31 1.43 23.72
C ILE A 129 -3.57 0.58 23.67
N ALA A 130 -4.14 0.36 22.49
CA ALA A 130 -5.33 -0.48 22.33
C ALA A 130 -5.11 -1.90 22.84
N ALA A 131 -3.97 -2.52 22.53
CA ALA A 131 -3.61 -3.84 23.05
C ALA A 131 -3.47 -3.82 24.59
N GLN A 132 -2.84 -2.79 25.14
CA GLN A 132 -2.65 -2.67 26.58
C GLN A 132 -3.98 -2.48 27.32
N GLU A 133 -4.94 -1.75 26.75
CA GLU A 133 -6.29 -1.63 27.30
C GLU A 133 -7.07 -2.95 27.21
N VAL A 134 -6.94 -3.69 26.11
CA VAL A 134 -7.57 -5.02 25.96
C VAL A 134 -7.00 -6.04 26.95
N ILE A 135 -5.69 -6.00 27.22
CA ILE A 135 -5.00 -6.90 28.18
C ILE A 135 -5.38 -6.58 29.63
N LYS A 136 -5.62 -5.31 29.98
CA LYS A 136 -6.14 -4.94 31.31
C LYS A 136 -7.56 -5.48 31.54
N VAL A 137 -8.37 -5.55 30.49
CA VAL A 137 -9.76 -6.05 30.54
C VAL A 137 -9.81 -7.58 30.48
N ASN A 138 -8.84 -8.23 29.82
CA ASN A 138 -8.75 -9.68 29.70
C ASN A 138 -7.39 -10.22 30.20
N TYR A 139 -7.33 -10.66 31.44
CA TYR A 139 -6.18 -11.39 31.98
C TYR A 139 -6.09 -12.82 31.40
N ARG A 140 -5.61 -12.97 30.15
CA ARG A 140 -4.80 -14.13 29.69
C ARG A 140 -4.38 -14.01 28.20
N PHE A 141 -3.07 -14.15 27.99
CA PHE A 141 -2.32 -14.51 26.76
C PHE A 141 -1.84 -13.43 25.75
N CYS A 142 -0.53 -13.54 25.47
CA CYS A 142 0.33 -12.98 24.40
C CYS A 142 0.32 -13.95 23.20
N CYS A 143 0.63 -13.64 21.93
CA CYS A 143 1.45 -12.60 21.28
C CYS A 143 1.03 -12.47 19.80
N TYR A 144 1.45 -11.41 19.07
CA TYR A 144 1.49 -11.44 17.58
C TYR A 144 2.77 -10.79 17.02
N THR A 145 3.33 -11.45 16.01
CA THR A 145 4.63 -11.21 15.37
C THR A 145 4.58 -10.11 14.31
N ASN A 146 5.72 -9.44 14.10
CA ASN A 146 5.88 -8.28 13.23
C ASN A 146 6.35 -8.64 11.80
N SER A 147 5.99 -7.76 10.86
CA SER A 147 6.54 -7.50 9.50
C SER A 147 6.57 -8.65 8.47
N LYS A 148 5.78 -8.49 7.40
CA LYS A 148 5.85 -9.30 6.17
C LYS A 148 7.04 -8.87 5.30
N SER A 149 8.03 -9.75 5.14
CA SER A 149 8.93 -9.78 3.98
C SER A 149 8.88 -11.19 3.44
N ILE A 150 8.37 -11.39 2.23
CA ILE A 150 8.28 -12.71 1.59
C ILE A 150 9.26 -12.72 0.43
N ARG A 151 10.24 -13.64 0.48
CA ARG A 151 11.13 -13.91 -0.64
C ARG A 151 10.41 -14.82 -1.62
N TYR A 152 10.30 -14.41 -2.88
CA TYR A 152 9.88 -15.28 -3.96
C TYR A 152 11.13 -15.71 -4.75
N PRO A 153 11.36 -17.00 -5.00
CA PRO A 153 12.13 -17.42 -6.15
C PRO A 153 11.13 -17.85 -7.21
N VAL A 154 10.78 -16.98 -8.15
CA VAL A 154 9.83 -17.27 -9.22
C VAL A 154 10.38 -18.40 -10.13
N CYS A 155 9.54 -19.15 -10.84
CA CYS A 155 9.94 -20.04 -11.95
C CYS A 155 8.76 -20.01 -12.91
N TYR A 156 8.95 -19.55 -14.15
CA TYR A 156 7.89 -19.61 -15.16
C TYR A 156 7.97 -20.83 -16.06
N GLU A 157 6.77 -21.34 -16.34
CA GLU A 157 6.42 -21.82 -17.67
C GLU A 157 5.78 -20.68 -18.48
#